data_AF-A0AAD7ECD4-F1
#
_entry.id   AF-A0AAD7ECD4-F1
#
_cell.length_a   1.000
_cell.length_b   1.000
_cell.length_c   1.000
_cell.angle_alpha   90.00
_cell.angle_beta   90.00
_cell.angle_gamma   90.00
#
_symmetry.space_group_name_H-M   'P 1'
#
loop_
_entity.id
_entity.type
_entity.pdbx_description
1 polymer ?
#
loop_
_entity_poly.entity_id
_entity_poly.type
_entity_poly.pdbx_seq_one_letter_code
_entity_poly.pdbx_strand_id
1 'polypeptide(L)'
;IEPEVLSDLAQRLEQGEHIRTKTAAEQACYELLEDLEHAGARVQGSLTTKKYMRNEVWSLISFKGAPSWFITFSPVDVNHPLCLYFADNAIKFSPALRSSDERLKLIAQNPVAAARFFHYMSESFIRNVLGVGADRPGLYGETDAYYGTVEQ
;
A
#
# COMPACT_ATOMS: atom_id res chain seq x y z
N ILE A 1 -25.33 -4.53 23.69
CA ILE A 1 -25.16 -3.38 22.78
C ILE A 1 -26.53 -3.04 22.22
N GLU A 2 -26.94 -1.78 22.33
CA GLU A 2 -28.25 -1.31 21.89
C GLU A 2 -28.16 -0.85 20.41
N PRO A 3 -28.85 -1.51 19.47
CA PRO A 3 -28.72 -1.21 18.04
C PRO A 3 -29.11 0.23 17.67
N GLU A 4 -30.09 0.78 18.38
CA GLU A 4 -30.57 2.16 18.15
C GLU A 4 -29.51 3.19 18.53
N VAL A 5 -28.82 2.98 19.67
CA VAL A 5 -27.72 3.84 20.13
C VAL A 5 -26.54 3.78 19.16
N LEU A 6 -26.21 2.60 18.64
CA LEU A 6 -25.16 2.44 17.64
C LEU A 6 -25.51 3.14 16.31
N SER A 7 -26.78 3.08 15.89
CA SER A 7 -27.25 3.75 14.67
C SER A 7 -27.24 5.27 14.80
N ASP A 8 -27.66 5.82 15.95
CA ASP A 8 -27.56 7.25 16.25
C ASP A 8 -26.10 7.72 16.26
N LEU A 9 -25.23 6.97 16.94
CA LEU A 9 -23.79 7.22 16.95
C LEU A 9 -23.18 7.23 15.55
N ALA A 10 -23.52 6.24 14.72
CA ALA A 10 -23.03 6.15 13.35
C ALA A 10 -23.46 7.37 12.51
N GLN A 11 -24.72 7.79 12.62
CA GLN A 11 -25.26 8.94 11.90
C GLN A 11 -24.57 10.25 12.30
N ARG A 12 -24.32 10.43 13.61
CA ARG A 12 -23.61 11.60 14.14
C ARG A 12 -22.13 11.63 13.73
N LEU A 13 -21.47 10.47 13.71
CA LEU A 13 -20.10 10.32 13.22
C LEU A 13 -20.00 10.62 11.72
N GLU A 14 -20.96 10.18 10.91
CA GLU A 14 -21.03 10.46 9.47
C GLU A 14 -21.17 11.96 9.18
N GLN A 15 -21.89 12.68 10.05
CA GLN A 15 -22.03 14.15 9.99
C GLN A 15 -20.78 14.90 10.47
N GLY A 16 -19.74 14.20 10.92
CA GLY A 16 -18.49 14.79 11.39
C GLY A 16 -18.58 15.41 12.78
N GLU A 17 -19.58 15.03 13.57
CA GLU A 17 -19.72 15.53 14.95
C GLU A 17 -18.58 14.99 15.82
N HIS A 18 -17.95 15.85 16.62
CA HIS A 18 -16.95 15.44 17.61
C HIS A 18 -17.66 14.89 18.85
N ILE A 19 -18.01 13.60 18.82
CA ILE A 19 -18.80 12.97 19.86
C ILE A 19 -17.94 12.75 21.12
N ARG A 20 -18.41 13.26 22.25
CA ARG A 20 -18.00 12.80 23.58
C ARG A 20 -19.08 11.85 24.10
N THR A 21 -18.69 10.65 24.50
CA THR A 21 -19.59 9.68 25.13
C THR A 21 -20.19 10.28 26.40
N LYS A 22 -21.51 10.20 26.55
CA LYS A 22 -22.24 10.72 27.73
C LYS A 22 -22.91 9.59 28.51
N THR A 23 -23.23 8.47 27.87
CA THR A 23 -23.93 7.33 28.46
C THR A 23 -23.09 6.05 28.44
N ALA A 24 -23.37 5.13 29.36
CA ALA A 24 -22.71 3.82 29.40
C ALA A 24 -23.00 2.99 28.13
N ALA A 25 -24.18 3.15 27.52
CA ALA A 25 -24.54 2.48 26.28
C ALA A 25 -23.72 3.02 25.09
N GLU A 26 -23.52 4.35 25.00
CA GLU A 26 -22.62 4.95 24.01
C GLU A 26 -21.17 4.49 24.22
N GLN A 27 -20.71 4.42 25.47
CA GLN A 27 -19.36 3.96 25.79
C GLN A 27 -19.15 2.51 25.33
N ALA A 28 -20.09 1.61 25.57
CA ALA A 28 -20.02 0.23 25.09
C ALA A 28 -20.03 0.13 23.54
N CYS A 29 -20.73 1.04 22.85
CA CYS A 29 -20.68 1.10 21.39
C CYS A 29 -19.32 1.60 20.87
N TYR A 30 -18.70 2.54 21.57
CA TYR A 30 -17.36 3.03 21.25
C TYR A 30 -16.28 1.97 21.48
N GLU A 31 -16.36 1.24 22.59
CA GLU A 31 -15.46 0.13 22.89
C GLU A 31 -15.55 -0.93 21.77
N LEU A 32 -16.75 -1.25 21.27
CA LEU A 32 -16.91 -2.14 20.12
C LEU A 32 -16.24 -1.59 18.85
N LEU A 33 -16.41 -0.30 18.56
CA LEU A 33 -15.77 0.33 17.40
C LEU A 33 -14.24 0.31 17.52
N GLU A 34 -13.71 0.53 18.72
CA GLU A 34 -12.29 0.45 19.01
C GLU A 34 -11.77 -0.98 18.85
N ASP A 35 -12.50 -1.99 19.32
CA ASP A 35 -12.17 -3.40 19.12
C ASP A 35 -12.15 -3.76 17.63
N LEU A 36 -13.11 -3.26 16.85
CA LEU A 36 -13.14 -3.43 15.40
C LEU A 36 -11.98 -2.72 14.71
N GLU A 37 -11.66 -1.48 15.10
CA GLU A 37 -10.48 -0.78 14.59
C GLU A 37 -9.20 -1.55 14.92
N HIS A 38 -9.07 -2.05 16.15
CA HIS A 38 -7.93 -2.83 16.63
C HIS A 38 -7.75 -4.15 15.86
N ALA A 39 -8.84 -4.88 15.64
CA ALA A 39 -8.83 -6.10 14.84
C ALA A 39 -8.48 -5.79 13.37
N GLY A 40 -9.06 -4.72 12.82
CA GLY A 40 -8.82 -4.27 11.45
C GLY A 40 -7.41 -3.77 11.21
N ALA A 41 -6.73 -3.20 12.21
CA ALA A 41 -5.36 -2.68 12.09
C ALA A 41 -4.34 -3.73 11.62
N ARG A 42 -4.60 -5.02 11.90
CA ARG A 42 -3.73 -6.14 11.48
C ARG A 42 -4.10 -6.73 10.13
N VAL A 43 -5.23 -6.33 9.55
CA VAL A 43 -5.70 -6.80 8.25
C VAL A 43 -5.27 -5.80 7.20
N GLN A 44 -4.31 -6.22 6.37
CA GLN A 44 -3.88 -5.45 5.22
C GLN A 44 -5.09 -5.10 4.33
N GLY A 45 -5.33 -3.81 4.11
CA GLY A 45 -6.45 -3.32 3.27
C GLY A 45 -7.73 -2.95 3.99
N SER A 46 -7.78 -3.20 5.30
CA SER A 46 -8.88 -2.72 6.13
C SER A 46 -9.06 -1.20 6.06
N LEU A 47 -10.26 -0.74 6.42
CA LEU A 47 -10.55 0.69 6.58
C LEU A 47 -9.59 1.34 7.59
N THR A 48 -9.22 0.63 8.66
CA THR A 48 -8.24 1.10 9.66
C THR A 48 -6.86 1.31 9.03
N THR A 49 -6.36 0.37 8.23
CA THR A 49 -5.06 0.51 7.55
C THR A 49 -5.06 1.72 6.61
N LYS A 50 -6.16 1.92 5.86
CA LYS A 50 -6.32 3.09 4.98
C LYS A 50 -6.35 4.40 5.77
N LYS A 51 -7.02 4.43 6.94
CA LYS A 51 -7.04 5.57 7.87
C LYS A 51 -5.62 5.90 8.36
N TYR A 52 -4.84 4.89 8.75
CA TYR A 52 -3.45 5.09 9.20
C TYR A 52 -2.54 5.63 8.09
N MET A 53 -2.56 5.02 6.90
CA MET A 53 -1.78 5.51 5.75
C MET A 53 -2.10 6.98 5.44
N ARG A 54 -3.38 7.36 5.50
CA ARG A 54 -3.80 8.76 5.30
C ARG A 54 -3.23 9.67 6.38
N ASN A 55 -3.24 9.26 7.64
CA ASN A 55 -2.67 10.04 8.74
C ASN A 55 -1.15 10.19 8.60
N GLU A 56 -0.45 9.15 8.15
CA GLU A 56 0.99 9.19 7.86
C GLU A 56 1.29 10.21 6.74
N VAL A 57 0.52 10.19 5.63
CA VAL A 57 0.64 11.19 4.57
C VAL A 57 0.38 12.60 5.08
N TRP A 58 -0.67 12.83 5.87
CA TRP A 58 -0.95 14.14 6.46
C TRP A 58 0.18 14.62 7.38
N SER A 59 0.74 13.71 8.20
CA SER A 59 1.86 14.04 9.08
C SER A 59 3.10 14.45 8.27
N LEU A 60 3.36 13.75 7.16
CA LEU A 60 4.48 14.07 6.28
C LEU A 60 4.28 15.40 5.57
N ILE A 61 3.07 15.69 5.08
CA ILE A 61 2.74 16.96 4.43
C ILE A 61 2.85 18.12 5.43
N SER A 62 2.40 17.93 6.66
CA SER A 62 2.52 18.92 7.73
C SER A 62 3.99 19.24 8.04
N PHE A 63 4.86 18.23 8.03
CA PHE A 63 6.28 18.38 8.37
C PHE A 63 7.17 18.84 7.21
N LYS A 64 6.94 18.33 5.99
CA LYS A 64 7.78 18.55 4.80
C LYS A 64 7.16 19.53 3.78
N GLY A 65 5.87 19.81 3.89
CA GLY A 65 5.11 20.58 2.90
C GLY A 65 4.41 19.68 1.88
N ALA A 66 3.73 20.33 0.92
CA ALA A 66 2.98 19.62 -0.12
C ALA A 66 3.93 18.84 -1.05
N PRO A 67 3.54 17.63 -1.51
CA PRO A 67 4.37 16.84 -2.41
C PRO A 67 4.47 17.53 -3.77
N SER A 68 5.67 17.56 -4.35
CA SER A 68 5.88 18.06 -5.71
C SER A 68 5.44 17.05 -6.78
N TRP A 69 5.40 15.76 -6.44
CA TRP A 69 5.10 14.67 -7.36
C TRP A 69 4.16 13.65 -6.74
N PHE A 70 3.20 13.19 -7.55
CA PHE A 70 2.37 12.02 -7.26
C PHE A 70 2.59 11.02 -8.42
N ILE A 71 3.09 9.83 -8.11
CA ILE A 71 3.53 8.85 -9.11
C ILE A 71 2.84 7.52 -8.87
N THR A 72 2.17 7.01 -9.90
CA THR A 72 1.68 5.63 -9.96
C THR A 72 2.44 4.90 -11.07
N PHE A 73 3.00 3.73 -10.76
CA PHE A 73 3.61 2.87 -11.78
C PHE A 73 3.28 1.41 -11.50
N SER A 74 3.07 0.65 -12.57
CA SER A 74 2.69 -0.76 -12.51
C SER A 74 3.62 -1.57 -13.41
N PRO A 75 4.59 -2.31 -12.84
CA PRO A 75 5.47 -3.17 -13.63
C PRO A 75 4.69 -4.28 -14.35
N VAL A 76 4.96 -4.49 -15.63
CA VAL A 76 4.29 -5.55 -16.43
C VAL A 76 5.05 -6.87 -16.28
N ASP A 77 4.61 -7.73 -15.37
CA ASP A 77 5.24 -9.02 -15.03
C ASP A 77 5.31 -10.01 -16.22
N VAL A 78 4.22 -10.25 -16.94
CA VAL A 78 4.13 -11.24 -18.03
C VAL A 78 5.02 -10.97 -19.23
N ASN A 79 5.38 -9.70 -19.44
CA ASN A 79 6.19 -9.27 -20.58
C ASN A 79 7.62 -8.90 -20.18
N HIS A 80 7.94 -8.84 -18.88
CA HIS A 80 9.24 -8.38 -18.44
C HIS A 80 10.25 -9.55 -18.31
N PRO A 81 11.38 -9.51 -19.03
CA PRO A 81 12.37 -10.60 -19.02
C PRO A 81 12.90 -10.96 -17.61
N LEU A 82 13.04 -9.95 -16.73
CA LEU A 82 13.46 -10.19 -15.34
C LEU A 82 12.42 -10.96 -14.53
N CYS A 83 11.13 -10.71 -14.74
CA CYS A 83 10.07 -11.46 -14.05
C CYS A 83 10.03 -12.91 -14.52
N LEU A 84 10.15 -13.12 -15.84
CA LEU A 84 10.26 -14.46 -16.42
C LEU A 84 11.49 -15.20 -15.91
N TYR A 85 12.62 -14.50 -15.74
CA TYR A 85 13.82 -15.07 -15.13
C TYR A 85 13.59 -15.51 -13.68
N PHE A 86 12.90 -14.71 -12.86
CA PHE A 86 12.56 -15.13 -11.50
C PHE A 86 11.56 -16.28 -11.43
N ALA A 87 10.69 -16.42 -12.44
CA ALA A 87 9.69 -17.48 -12.53
C ALA A 87 10.27 -18.81 -13.05
N ASP A 88 11.34 -18.73 -13.83
CA ASP A 88 12.01 -19.87 -14.46
C ASP A 88 13.05 -20.53 -13.52
N ASN A 89 13.44 -21.76 -13.84
CA ASN A 89 14.38 -22.55 -13.04
C ASN A 89 15.86 -22.27 -13.36
N ALA A 90 16.16 -21.28 -14.22
CA ALA A 90 17.48 -21.17 -14.85
C ALA A 90 18.48 -20.29 -14.06
N ILE A 91 19.60 -20.92 -13.66
CA ILE A 91 20.76 -20.33 -12.96
C ILE A 91 21.51 -19.27 -13.82
N LYS A 92 21.17 -19.13 -15.11
CA LYS A 92 21.77 -18.18 -16.06
C LYS A 92 20.70 -17.30 -16.70
N PHE A 93 20.88 -15.98 -16.67
CA PHE A 93 20.00 -15.04 -17.36
C PHE A 93 20.18 -15.17 -18.88
N SER A 94 19.30 -15.95 -19.50
CA SER A 94 19.21 -16.12 -20.95
C SER A 94 17.73 -16.13 -21.33
N PRO A 95 17.11 -14.96 -21.57
CA PRO A 95 15.68 -14.88 -21.82
C PRO A 95 15.35 -15.58 -23.14
N ALA A 96 14.80 -16.80 -23.05
CA ALA A 96 14.20 -17.47 -24.19
C ALA A 96 12.91 -16.72 -24.57
N LEU A 97 12.74 -16.44 -25.86
CA LEU A 97 11.47 -15.93 -26.39
C LEU A 97 10.42 -17.04 -26.23
N ARG A 98 9.43 -16.79 -25.37
CA ARG A 98 8.34 -17.73 -25.05
C ARG A 98 7.03 -17.21 -25.61
N SER A 99 6.12 -18.13 -25.91
CA SER A 99 4.76 -17.78 -26.30
C SER A 99 4.03 -17.07 -25.15
N SER A 100 2.95 -16.35 -25.47
CA SER A 100 2.12 -15.68 -24.45
C SER A 100 1.55 -16.67 -23.43
N ASP A 101 1.09 -17.84 -23.88
CA ASP A 101 0.49 -18.86 -23.02
C ASP A 101 1.51 -19.47 -22.05
N GLU A 102 2.73 -19.72 -22.52
CA GLU A 102 3.82 -20.23 -21.66
C GLU A 102 4.23 -19.22 -20.59
N ARG A 103 4.29 -17.93 -20.94
CA ARG A 103 4.62 -16.85 -19.98
C ARG A 103 3.58 -16.74 -18.88
N LEU A 104 2.30 -16.77 -19.27
CA LEU A 104 1.19 -16.76 -18.31
C LEU A 104 1.23 -17.97 -17.39
N LYS A 105 1.47 -19.17 -17.96
CA LYS A 105 1.56 -20.41 -17.19
C LYS A 105 2.72 -20.39 -16.19
N LEU A 106 3.89 -19.89 -16.57
CA LEU A 106 5.06 -19.81 -15.70
C LEU A 106 4.80 -18.91 -14.48
N ILE A 107 4.22 -17.73 -14.70
CA ILE A 107 3.92 -16.80 -13.61
C ILE A 107 2.81 -17.36 -12.72
N ALA A 108 1.76 -17.95 -13.30
CA ALA A 108 0.69 -18.59 -12.54
C ALA A 108 1.21 -19.76 -11.68
N GLN A 109 2.23 -20.49 -12.15
CA GLN A 109 2.86 -21.58 -11.41
C GLN A 109 3.83 -21.11 -10.33
N ASN A 110 4.33 -19.86 -10.41
CA ASN A 110 5.29 -19.30 -9.47
C ASN A 110 4.94 -17.84 -9.13
N PRO A 111 3.87 -17.58 -8.35
CA PRO A 111 3.47 -16.22 -7.96
C PRO A 111 4.52 -15.50 -7.10
N VAL A 112 5.39 -16.25 -6.41
CA VAL A 112 6.53 -15.68 -5.66
C VAL A 112 7.49 -14.95 -6.59
N ALA A 113 7.64 -15.40 -7.84
CA ALA A 113 8.46 -14.70 -8.82
C ALA A 113 7.90 -13.33 -9.19
N ALA A 114 6.58 -13.21 -9.37
CA ALA A 114 5.92 -11.93 -9.60
C ALA A 114 6.11 -10.99 -8.41
N ALA A 115 5.99 -11.49 -7.18
CA ALA A 115 6.23 -10.69 -5.98
C ALA A 115 7.70 -10.21 -5.88
N ARG A 116 8.68 -11.09 -6.15
CA ARG A 116 10.11 -10.73 -6.18
C ARG A 116 10.41 -9.70 -7.27
N PHE A 117 9.81 -9.86 -8.44
CA PHE A 117 9.92 -8.90 -9.54
C PHE A 117 9.36 -7.54 -9.13
N PHE A 118 8.14 -7.50 -8.61
CA PHE A 118 7.50 -6.26 -8.16
C PHE A 118 8.37 -5.55 -7.13
N HIS A 119 8.82 -6.27 -6.09
CA HIS A 119 9.70 -5.72 -5.06
C HIS A 119 11.00 -5.16 -5.65
N TYR A 120 11.69 -5.92 -6.51
CA TYR A 120 12.92 -5.46 -7.16
C TYR A 120 12.69 -4.19 -8.00
N MET A 121 11.58 -4.13 -8.73
CA MET A 121 11.23 -2.97 -9.54
C MET A 121 10.94 -1.75 -8.67
N SER A 122 10.20 -1.92 -7.56
CA SER A 122 9.91 -0.85 -6.61
C SER A 122 11.17 -0.30 -5.95
N GLU A 123 12.05 -1.17 -5.45
CA GLU A 123 13.33 -0.74 -4.86
C GLU A 123 14.22 -0.05 -5.90
N SER A 124 14.27 -0.60 -7.12
CA SER A 124 15.03 -0.01 -8.22
C SER A 124 14.49 1.37 -8.60
N PHE A 125 13.18 1.56 -8.58
CA PHE A 125 12.55 2.85 -8.85
C PHE A 125 12.88 3.87 -7.75
N ILE A 126 12.68 3.51 -6.48
CA ILE A 126 12.97 4.36 -5.32
C ILE A 126 14.45 4.78 -5.32
N ARG A 127 15.36 3.84 -5.55
CA ARG A 127 16.80 4.13 -5.53
C ARG A 127 17.26 4.90 -6.76
N ASN A 128 16.90 4.46 -7.97
CA ASN A 128 17.51 4.98 -9.20
C ASN A 128 16.74 6.13 -9.84
N VAL A 129 15.42 6.16 -9.68
CA VAL A 129 14.56 7.23 -10.24
C VAL A 129 14.36 8.33 -9.21
N LEU A 130 14.02 7.98 -7.96
CA LEU A 130 13.86 8.98 -6.91
C LEU A 130 15.21 9.37 -6.25
N GLY A 131 16.25 8.55 -6.38
CA GLY A 131 17.55 8.86 -5.77
C GLY A 131 17.61 8.60 -4.25
N VAL A 132 16.60 7.94 -3.68
CA VAL A 132 16.55 7.70 -2.23
C VAL A 132 17.63 6.69 -1.84
N GLY A 133 18.52 7.11 -0.93
CA GLY A 133 19.64 6.28 -0.48
C GLY A 133 20.73 6.07 -1.55
N ALA A 134 20.75 6.88 -2.61
CA ALA A 134 21.81 6.91 -3.60
C ALA A 134 22.76 8.09 -3.35
N ASP A 135 24.03 7.97 -3.75
CA ASP A 135 25.02 9.05 -3.66
C ASP A 135 24.87 10.14 -4.74
N ARG A 136 23.70 10.18 -5.39
CA ARG A 136 23.39 11.10 -6.49
C ARG A 136 21.91 11.50 -6.45
N PRO A 137 21.57 12.72 -6.91
CA PRO A 137 20.18 13.10 -7.09
C PRO A 137 19.46 12.15 -8.05
N GLY A 138 18.17 11.97 -7.78
CA GLY A 138 17.26 11.25 -8.66
C GLY A 138 16.93 12.05 -9.92
N LEU A 139 16.08 11.47 -10.77
CA LEU A 139 15.57 12.11 -11.99
C LEU A 139 14.84 13.43 -11.69
N TYR A 140 14.20 13.53 -10.53
CA TYR A 140 13.44 14.70 -10.09
C TYR A 140 14.23 15.65 -9.17
N GLY A 141 15.55 15.43 -9.03
CA GLY A 141 16.42 16.16 -8.12
C GLY A 141 16.68 15.42 -6.81
N GLU A 142 17.02 16.18 -5.77
CA GLU A 142 17.25 15.65 -4.42
C GLU A 142 15.93 15.33 -3.72
N THR A 143 15.74 14.07 -3.32
CA THR A 143 14.51 13.64 -2.63
C THR A 143 14.61 13.90 -1.13
N ASP A 144 13.83 14.86 -0.63
CA ASP A 144 13.75 15.18 0.80
C ASP A 144 12.88 14.19 1.61
N ALA A 145 11.80 13.70 1.00
CA ALA A 145 10.94 12.67 1.58
C ALA A 145 10.14 11.94 0.49
N TYR A 146 9.73 10.71 0.80
CA TYR A 146 8.77 9.97 -0.01
C TYR A 146 7.83 9.17 0.89
N TYR A 147 6.64 8.90 0.39
CA TYR A 147 5.69 7.98 0.99
C TYR A 147 5.20 7.04 -0.11
N GLY A 148 5.38 5.73 0.09
CA GLY A 148 5.04 4.71 -0.91
C GLY A 148 3.99 3.76 -0.36
N THR A 149 2.98 3.46 -1.17
CA THR A 149 1.97 2.43 -0.87
C THR A 149 1.76 1.55 -2.10
N VAL A 150 1.29 0.33 -1.87
CA VAL A 150 0.89 -0.61 -2.92
C VAL A 150 -0.64 -0.61 -2.95
N GLU A 151 -1.20 -0.31 -4.12
CA GLU A 151 -2.64 -0.43 -4.33
C GLU A 151 -3.07 -1.89 -4.11
N GLN A 152 -4.19 -2.07 -3.42
CA GLN A 152 -4.73 -3.37 -3.04
C GLN A 152 -6.05 -3.63 -3.73
#